data_AF-A0A953B8E8-F1
#
_entry.id   AF-A0A953B8E8-F1
#
_cell.length_a   1.000
_cell.length_b   1.000
_cell.length_c   1.000
_cell.angle_alpha   90.00
_cell.angle_beta   90.00
_cell.angle_gamma   90.00
#
_symmetry.space_group_name_H-M   'P 1'
#
loop_
_entity.id
_entity.type
_entity.pdbx_description
1 polymer ?
#
loop_
_entity_poly.entity_id
_entity_poly.type
_entity_poly.pdbx_seq_one_letter_code
_entity_poly.pdbx_strand_id
1 'polypeptide(L)'
;MRVIFGAVFAAITAIVVGVYKYFNRKPNQFFSGYIWLQVTPEEARRHPLYGVSGWLLLFAFAILFGFLSAVSTVNAEALKGGFSLGKLLAVDTPEVIFIKLVLWIYGLTVVVITALLFSKHPSFRPVSICLLLGLWPGIALAGFLNPFPSLGESLVFSFIPWAVSCAIWVTYLQRSERVRVTFEHSVKAGQNPVPPSRTSKDMSSLQPTVKPTALISISDKPSQNTAEAHEDRLYAQIAQELDTNTVDKALWTKAYAQAGGDEKQTRVLYIKARFARLRDIKDA
;
A
#
# COMPACT_ATOMS: atom_id res chain seq x y z
N MET A 1 -27.04 28.71 -0.33
CA MET A 1 -25.66 28.36 -0.72
C MET A 1 -24.74 28.10 0.48
N ARG A 2 -24.51 29.05 1.40
CA ARG A 2 -23.61 28.87 2.59
C ARG A 2 -23.92 27.64 3.46
N VAL A 3 -25.19 27.32 3.67
CA VAL A 3 -25.61 26.19 4.53
C VAL A 3 -25.24 24.83 3.91
N ILE A 4 -25.45 24.67 2.60
CA ILE A 4 -25.12 23.43 1.87
C ILE A 4 -23.60 23.24 1.82
N PHE A 5 -22.85 24.30 1.53
CA PHE A 5 -21.38 24.27 1.56
C PHE A 5 -20.85 23.91 2.95
N GLY A 6 -21.43 24.47 4.02
CA GLY A 6 -21.06 24.16 5.40
C GLY A 6 -21.33 22.69 5.76
N ALA A 7 -22.49 22.16 5.36
CA ALA A 7 -22.87 20.77 5.63
C ALA A 7 -21.96 19.76 4.90
N VAL A 8 -21.66 20.01 3.61
CA VAL A 8 -20.75 19.15 2.83
C VAL A 8 -19.32 19.23 3.38
N PHE A 9 -18.84 20.42 3.71
CA PHE A 9 -17.52 20.60 4.33
C PHE A 9 -17.42 19.88 5.67
N ALA A 10 -18.45 19.99 6.53
CA ALA A 10 -18.50 19.31 7.81
C ALA A 10 -18.54 17.78 7.63
N ALA A 11 -19.31 17.28 6.65
CA ALA A 11 -19.38 15.85 6.35
C ALA A 11 -18.03 15.30 5.86
N ILE A 12 -17.37 15.98 4.92
CA ILE A 12 -16.03 15.60 4.44
C ILE A 12 -15.03 15.63 5.59
N THR A 13 -15.05 16.69 6.40
CA THR A 13 -14.16 16.80 7.57
C THR A 13 -14.41 15.68 8.57
N ALA A 14 -15.66 15.33 8.86
CA ALA A 14 -16.03 14.25 9.76
C ALA A 14 -15.60 12.87 9.21
N ILE A 15 -15.76 12.63 7.91
CA ILE A 15 -15.28 11.42 7.23
C ILE A 15 -13.77 11.33 7.31
N VAL A 16 -13.05 12.41 6.98
CA VAL A 16 -11.58 12.47 7.06
C VAL A 16 -11.11 12.21 8.49
N VAL A 17 -11.72 12.84 9.50
CA VAL A 17 -11.37 12.66 10.93
C VAL A 17 -11.71 11.25 11.42
N GLY A 18 -12.88 10.71 11.06
CA GLY A 18 -13.32 9.38 11.45
C GLY A 18 -12.44 8.28 10.85
N VAL A 19 -12.13 8.40 9.56
CA VAL A 19 -11.26 7.46 8.86
C VAL A 19 -9.81 7.59 9.32
N TYR A 20 -9.33 8.81 9.59
CA TYR A 20 -8.04 9.02 10.24
C TYR A 20 -7.96 8.28 11.59
N LYS A 21 -8.96 8.44 12.46
CA LYS A 21 -9.03 7.72 13.75
C LYS A 21 -9.08 6.20 13.57
N TYR A 22 -9.78 5.70 12.55
CA TYR A 22 -9.89 4.26 12.28
C TYR A 22 -8.57 3.65 11.82
N PHE A 23 -7.91 4.23 10.82
CA PHE A 23 -6.65 3.70 10.30
C PHE A 23 -5.48 3.86 11.28
N ASN A 24 -5.48 4.91 12.11
CA ASN A 24 -4.44 5.09 13.13
C ASN A 24 -4.50 4.04 14.26
N ARG A 25 -5.57 3.25 14.36
CA ARG A 25 -5.70 2.17 15.36
C ARG A 25 -5.11 0.83 14.92
N LYS A 26 -4.94 0.56 13.61
CA LYS A 26 -4.45 -0.75 13.12
C LYS A 26 -3.56 -0.61 11.87
N PRO A 27 -2.31 -0.12 12.00
CA PRO A 27 -1.44 0.15 10.86
C PRO A 27 -0.92 -1.10 10.12
N ASN A 28 -0.91 -2.27 10.78
CA ASN A 28 -0.08 -3.41 10.31
C ASN A 28 -0.84 -4.63 9.76
N GLN A 29 -2.17 -4.71 9.86
CA GLN A 29 -2.84 -6.01 9.68
C GLN A 29 -3.55 -6.25 8.34
N PHE A 30 -3.81 -5.24 7.50
CA PHE A 30 -4.90 -5.41 6.55
C PHE A 30 -4.56 -5.88 5.13
N PHE A 31 -3.36 -5.67 4.57
CA PHE A 31 -3.16 -5.96 3.13
C PHE A 31 -1.74 -6.33 2.65
N SER A 32 -0.80 -6.57 3.55
CA SER A 32 0.59 -6.83 3.15
C SER A 32 1.08 -8.11 3.79
N GLY A 33 1.33 -9.16 2.99
CA GLY A 33 2.08 -10.36 3.41
C GLY A 33 3.56 -10.07 3.72
N TYR A 34 3.87 -8.85 4.14
CA TYR A 34 5.19 -8.35 4.49
C TYR A 34 5.12 -7.68 5.86
N ILE A 35 6.08 -8.00 6.72
CA ILE A 35 6.26 -7.34 8.01
C ILE A 35 6.93 -5.99 7.73
N TRP A 36 6.33 -4.91 8.23
CA TRP A 36 6.91 -3.56 8.17
C TRP A 36 7.53 -3.23 9.53
N LEU A 37 8.80 -2.81 9.52
CA LEU A 37 9.54 -2.40 10.70
C LEU A 37 9.52 -0.88 10.80
N GLN A 38 9.13 -0.38 11.97
CA GLN A 38 9.21 1.05 12.28
C GLN A 38 10.68 1.44 12.46
N VAL A 39 11.10 2.51 11.78
CA VAL A 39 12.43 3.09 11.91
C VAL A 39 12.34 4.52 12.44
N THR A 40 13.44 5.03 12.97
CA THR A 40 13.48 6.42 13.43
C THR A 40 13.35 7.37 12.24
N PRO A 41 12.81 8.59 12.43
CA PRO A 41 12.69 9.57 11.33
C PRO A 41 14.02 9.89 10.64
N GLU A 42 15.13 9.86 11.40
CA GLU A 42 16.45 10.15 10.84
C GLU A 42 17.01 9.00 10.00
N GLU A 43 16.71 7.76 10.37
CA GLU A 43 17.03 6.60 9.55
C GLU A 43 16.19 6.59 8.27
N ALA A 44 14.90 6.90 8.38
CA ALA A 44 14.02 7.01 7.22
C ALA A 44 14.51 8.06 6.22
N ARG A 45 14.99 9.23 6.68
CA ARG A 45 15.52 10.30 5.81
C ARG A 45 16.78 9.92 5.03
N ARG A 46 17.58 9.00 5.57
CA ARG A 46 18.78 8.48 4.90
C ARG A 46 18.48 7.40 3.88
N HIS A 47 17.27 6.85 3.91
CA HIS A 47 16.85 5.80 2.99
C HIS A 47 16.73 6.36 1.56
N PRO A 48 17.23 5.65 0.52
CA PRO A 48 17.19 6.13 -0.87
C PRO A 48 15.76 6.32 -1.41
N LEU A 49 14.78 5.67 -0.79
CA LEU A 49 13.36 5.84 -1.12
C LEU A 49 12.68 6.99 -0.37
N TYR A 50 13.39 7.77 0.45
CA TYR A 50 12.78 8.91 1.13
C TYR A 50 12.53 10.07 0.16
N GLY A 51 11.32 10.63 0.20
CA GLY A 51 10.92 11.80 -0.59
C GLY A 51 9.95 11.50 -1.74
N VAL A 52 9.54 12.57 -2.41
CA VAL A 52 8.49 12.55 -3.44
C VAL A 52 9.14 12.42 -4.82
N SER A 53 9.22 11.20 -5.36
CA SER A 53 9.77 10.95 -6.70
C SER A 53 9.15 9.73 -7.38
N GLY A 54 9.44 9.57 -8.67
CA GLY A 54 8.94 8.47 -9.51
C GLY A 54 7.42 8.42 -9.56
N TRP A 55 6.85 7.25 -9.31
CA TRP A 55 5.40 7.03 -9.32
C TRP A 55 4.59 7.93 -8.37
N LEU A 56 5.21 8.42 -7.28
CA LEU A 56 4.53 9.29 -6.33
C LEU A 56 4.36 10.71 -6.88
N LEU A 57 5.32 11.16 -7.71
CA LEU A 57 5.24 12.42 -8.43
C LEU A 57 4.25 12.31 -9.60
N LEU A 58 4.23 11.17 -10.29
CA LEU A 58 3.21 10.87 -11.30
C LEU A 58 1.80 10.89 -10.71
N PHE A 59 1.60 10.32 -9.51
CA PHE A 59 0.34 10.42 -8.76
C PHE A 59 -0.08 11.87 -8.51
N ALA A 60 0.84 12.72 -8.06
CA ALA A 60 0.58 14.13 -7.82
C ALA A 60 0.13 14.85 -9.09
N PHE A 61 0.83 14.63 -10.20
CA PHE A 61 0.44 15.15 -11.50
C PHE A 61 -0.91 14.60 -11.97
N ALA A 62 -1.16 13.31 -11.83
CA ALA A 62 -2.41 12.70 -12.23
C ALA A 62 -3.61 13.31 -11.50
N ILE A 63 -3.50 13.59 -10.20
CA ILE A 63 -4.56 14.28 -9.44
C ILE A 63 -4.75 15.72 -9.94
N LEU A 64 -3.66 16.46 -10.13
CA LEU A 64 -3.71 17.84 -10.61
C LEU A 64 -4.33 17.93 -12.01
N PHE A 65 -3.84 17.10 -12.96
CA PHE A 65 -4.35 17.05 -14.32
C PHE A 65 -5.77 16.51 -14.38
N GLY A 66 -6.17 15.59 -13.49
CA GLY A 66 -7.57 15.16 -13.37
C GLY A 66 -8.49 16.34 -13.05
N PHE A 67 -8.10 17.21 -12.11
CA PHE A 67 -8.84 18.42 -11.80
C PHE A 67 -8.83 19.44 -12.95
N LEU A 68 -7.67 19.71 -13.55
CA LEU A 68 -7.57 20.62 -14.69
C LEU A 68 -8.40 20.13 -15.87
N SER A 69 -8.45 18.82 -16.12
CA SER A 69 -9.30 18.22 -17.13
C SER A 69 -10.78 18.47 -16.83
N ALA A 70 -11.22 18.34 -15.58
CA ALA A 70 -12.61 18.64 -15.20
C ALA A 70 -12.96 20.12 -15.45
N VAL A 71 -12.07 21.05 -15.05
CA VAL A 71 -12.23 22.49 -15.33
C VAL A 71 -12.25 22.76 -16.82
N SER A 72 -11.36 22.10 -17.59
CA SER A 72 -11.27 22.24 -19.04
C SER A 72 -12.55 21.76 -19.74
N THR A 73 -13.14 20.65 -19.31
CA THR A 73 -14.41 20.14 -19.86
C THR A 73 -15.54 21.14 -19.62
N VAL A 74 -15.67 21.66 -18.40
CA VAL A 74 -16.70 22.68 -18.09
C VAL A 74 -16.47 23.95 -18.90
N ASN A 75 -15.22 24.39 -19.05
CA ASN A 75 -14.89 25.56 -19.87
C ASN A 75 -15.20 25.33 -21.35
N ALA A 76 -14.92 24.14 -21.89
CA ALA A 76 -15.22 23.80 -23.28
C ALA A 76 -16.74 23.83 -23.54
N GLU A 77 -17.55 23.27 -22.63
CA GLU A 77 -19.02 23.34 -22.74
C GLU A 77 -19.54 24.78 -22.59
N ALA A 78 -18.96 25.59 -21.69
CA ALA A 78 -19.30 27.01 -21.58
C ALA A 78 -19.06 27.76 -22.90
N LEU A 79 -17.90 27.52 -23.54
CA LEU A 79 -17.53 28.14 -24.80
C LEU A 79 -18.44 27.72 -25.96
N LYS A 80 -18.89 26.46 -26.00
CA LYS A 80 -19.91 26.01 -26.98
C LYS A 80 -21.22 26.80 -26.84
N GLY A 81 -21.59 27.17 -25.62
CA GLY A 81 -22.74 28.02 -25.34
C GLY A 81 -22.50 29.52 -25.58
N GLY A 82 -21.30 29.94 -25.99
CA GLY A 82 -20.94 31.35 -26.15
C GLY A 82 -20.71 32.09 -24.82
N PHE A 83 -20.54 31.37 -23.72
CA PHE A 83 -20.28 31.93 -22.40
C PHE A 83 -18.82 31.73 -21.99
N SER A 84 -18.29 32.63 -21.17
CA SER A 84 -17.05 32.34 -20.43
C SER A 84 -17.35 31.45 -19.24
N LEU A 85 -16.36 30.67 -18.77
CA LEU A 85 -16.48 29.83 -17.57
C LEU A 85 -17.02 30.62 -16.36
N GLY A 86 -16.51 31.84 -16.15
CA GLY A 86 -16.95 32.70 -15.05
C GLY A 86 -18.43 33.09 -15.15
N LYS A 87 -18.93 33.37 -16.37
CA LYS A 87 -20.36 33.65 -16.59
C LYS A 87 -21.22 32.41 -16.34
N LEU A 88 -20.80 31.24 -16.82
CA LEU A 88 -21.51 29.99 -16.55
C LEU A 88 -21.60 29.73 -15.05
N LEU A 89 -20.48 29.84 -14.32
CA LEU A 89 -20.44 29.62 -12.87
C LEU A 89 -21.15 30.71 -12.05
N ALA A 90 -21.55 31.82 -12.66
CA ALA A 90 -22.38 32.84 -12.01
C ALA A 90 -23.88 32.50 -12.09
N VAL A 91 -24.30 31.59 -12.97
CA VAL A 91 -25.70 31.17 -13.10
C VAL A 91 -26.13 30.33 -11.89
N ASP A 92 -27.37 30.52 -11.44
CA ASP A 92 -27.97 29.83 -10.30
C ASP A 92 -29.05 28.83 -10.75
N THR A 93 -28.67 27.90 -11.63
CA THR A 93 -29.48 26.72 -11.97
C THR A 93 -28.98 25.50 -11.21
N PRO A 94 -29.83 24.49 -10.93
CA PRO A 94 -29.43 23.27 -10.21
C PRO A 94 -28.21 22.56 -10.81
N GLU A 95 -28.12 22.51 -12.14
CA GLU A 95 -27.00 21.93 -12.89
C GLU A 95 -25.69 22.66 -12.60
N VAL A 96 -25.71 24.00 -12.67
CA VAL A 96 -24.52 24.82 -12.41
C VAL A 96 -24.16 24.78 -10.93
N ILE A 97 -25.13 24.71 -10.02
CA ILE A 97 -24.89 24.50 -8.58
C ILE A 97 -24.17 23.16 -8.36
N PHE A 98 -24.62 22.10 -9.00
CA PHE A 98 -23.96 20.80 -8.95
C PHE A 98 -22.53 20.86 -9.51
N ILE A 99 -22.31 21.49 -10.66
CA ILE A 99 -20.97 21.70 -11.24
C ILE A 99 -20.07 22.48 -10.27
N LYS A 100 -20.55 23.57 -9.65
CA LYS A 100 -19.81 24.34 -8.63
C LYS A 100 -19.40 23.43 -7.47
N LEU A 101 -20.31 22.60 -6.96
CA LEU A 101 -20.03 21.66 -5.86
C LEU A 101 -18.98 20.62 -6.26
N VAL A 102 -19.12 20.02 -7.45
CA VAL A 102 -18.17 19.02 -7.96
C VAL A 102 -16.77 19.63 -8.10
N LEU A 103 -16.64 20.81 -8.72
CA LEU A 103 -15.36 21.49 -8.87
C LEU A 103 -14.73 21.85 -7.51
N TRP A 104 -15.55 22.27 -6.54
CA TRP A 104 -15.09 22.51 -5.17
C TRP A 104 -14.58 21.25 -4.48
N ILE A 105 -15.30 20.14 -4.59
CA ILE A 105 -14.91 18.85 -3.99
C ILE A 105 -13.60 18.36 -4.62
N TYR A 106 -13.46 18.41 -5.94
CA TYR A 106 -12.21 18.05 -6.61
C TYR A 106 -11.06 18.96 -6.20
N GLY A 107 -11.26 20.28 -6.24
CA GLY A 107 -10.24 21.26 -5.87
C GLY A 107 -9.76 21.08 -4.43
N LEU A 108 -10.69 20.90 -3.48
CA LEU A 108 -10.36 20.63 -2.08
C LEU A 108 -9.57 19.32 -1.93
N THR A 109 -9.99 18.26 -2.63
CA THR A 109 -9.29 16.97 -2.63
C THR A 109 -7.85 17.12 -3.12
N VAL A 110 -7.65 17.81 -4.25
CA VAL A 110 -6.31 18.08 -4.82
C VAL A 110 -5.45 18.84 -3.83
N VAL A 111 -5.98 19.92 -3.24
CA VAL A 111 -5.24 20.75 -2.27
C VAL A 111 -4.85 19.94 -1.05
N VAL A 112 -5.77 19.18 -0.45
CA VAL A 112 -5.48 18.39 0.76
C VAL A 112 -4.44 17.30 0.48
N ILE A 113 -4.61 16.52 -0.59
CA ILE A 113 -3.66 15.44 -0.93
C ILE A 113 -2.28 16.03 -1.23
N THR A 114 -2.22 17.10 -2.01
CA THR A 114 -0.96 17.74 -2.41
C THR A 114 -0.26 18.41 -1.23
N ALA A 115 -1.00 19.07 -0.35
CA ALA A 115 -0.46 19.64 0.87
C ALA A 115 0.14 18.56 1.79
N LEU A 116 -0.58 17.45 2.01
CA LEU A 116 -0.07 16.32 2.79
C LEU A 116 1.16 15.66 2.14
N LEU A 117 1.16 15.57 0.81
CA LEU A 117 2.27 15.01 0.04
C LEU A 117 3.56 15.82 0.22
N PHE A 118 3.50 17.13 0.00
CA PHE A 118 4.69 17.99 0.07
C PHE A 118 5.12 18.33 1.49
N SER A 119 4.19 18.37 2.44
CA SER A 119 4.52 18.47 3.87
C SER A 119 5.07 17.18 4.47
N LYS A 120 5.03 16.07 3.72
CA LYS A 120 5.46 14.73 4.18
C LYS A 120 4.71 14.28 5.44
N HIS A 121 3.43 14.62 5.54
CA HIS A 121 2.62 14.37 6.74
C HIS A 121 2.34 12.87 6.92
N PRO A 122 2.42 12.31 8.14
CA PRO A 122 2.26 10.87 8.37
C PRO A 122 0.88 10.33 7.98
N SER A 123 -0.15 11.18 8.05
CA SER A 123 -1.51 10.83 7.65
C SER A 123 -1.75 10.82 6.13
N PHE A 124 -0.74 11.13 5.31
CA PHE A 124 -0.89 11.24 3.86
C PHE A 124 -1.59 10.02 3.25
N ARG A 125 -1.12 8.81 3.55
CA ARG A 125 -1.69 7.59 2.95
C ARG A 125 -3.16 7.36 3.33
N PRO A 126 -3.54 7.23 4.62
CA PRO A 126 -4.92 6.93 4.97
C PRO A 126 -5.88 8.05 4.54
N VAL A 127 -5.48 9.32 4.63
CA VAL A 127 -6.31 10.44 4.20
C VAL A 127 -6.49 10.45 2.67
N SER A 128 -5.42 10.22 1.90
CA SER A 128 -5.52 10.18 0.43
C SER A 128 -6.38 9.02 -0.05
N ILE A 129 -6.23 7.83 0.53
CA ILE A 129 -7.08 6.67 0.20
C ILE A 129 -8.55 6.97 0.51
N CYS A 130 -8.82 7.55 1.67
CA CYS A 130 -10.17 7.95 2.08
C CYS A 130 -10.78 8.95 1.09
N LEU A 131 -10.03 10.01 0.75
CA LEU A 131 -10.50 11.03 -0.18
C LEU A 131 -10.75 10.46 -1.58
N LEU A 132 -9.86 9.61 -2.10
CA LEU A 132 -10.03 8.99 -3.43
C LEU A 132 -11.27 8.09 -3.48
N LEU A 133 -11.45 7.21 -2.47
CA LEU A 133 -12.61 6.32 -2.39
C LEU A 133 -13.90 7.07 -2.09
N GLY A 134 -13.84 8.14 -1.30
CA GLY A 134 -14.99 8.96 -0.92
C GLY A 134 -15.40 9.97 -1.98
N LEU A 135 -14.56 10.24 -2.99
CA LEU A 135 -14.78 11.28 -3.98
C LEU A 135 -16.07 11.06 -4.78
N TRP A 136 -16.20 9.90 -5.44
CA TRP A 136 -17.38 9.61 -6.25
C TRP A 136 -18.65 9.46 -5.42
N PRO A 137 -18.67 8.72 -4.28
CA PRO A 137 -19.82 8.71 -3.38
C PRO A 137 -20.23 10.12 -2.91
N GLY A 138 -19.27 10.99 -2.63
CA GLY A 138 -19.52 12.38 -2.27
C GLY A 138 -20.16 13.18 -3.40
N ILE A 139 -19.71 12.98 -4.64
CA ILE A 139 -20.30 13.58 -5.85
C ILE A 139 -21.72 13.05 -6.06
N ALA A 140 -21.94 11.75 -5.97
CA ALA A 140 -23.25 11.13 -6.11
C ALA A 140 -24.23 11.68 -5.07
N LEU A 141 -23.82 11.75 -3.80
CA LEU A 141 -24.60 12.35 -2.72
C LEU A 141 -24.93 13.82 -2.99
N ALA A 142 -23.96 14.62 -3.44
CA ALA A 142 -24.18 16.02 -3.81
C ALA A 142 -25.21 16.16 -4.95
N GLY A 143 -25.19 15.23 -5.90
CA GLY A 143 -26.18 15.13 -6.99
C GLY A 143 -27.58 14.78 -6.48
N PHE A 144 -27.70 13.80 -5.58
CA PHE A 144 -28.99 13.47 -4.97
C PHE A 144 -29.58 14.61 -4.13
N LEU A 145 -28.73 15.45 -3.52
CA LEU A 145 -29.17 16.66 -2.82
C LEU A 145 -29.55 17.81 -3.75
N ASN A 146 -29.12 17.77 -5.03
CA ASN A 146 -29.40 18.79 -6.05
C ASN A 146 -29.78 18.11 -7.37
N PRO A 147 -30.95 17.43 -7.43
CA PRO A 147 -31.31 16.62 -8.59
C PRO A 147 -31.52 17.46 -9.84
N PHE A 148 -31.09 16.93 -10.99
CA PHE A 148 -31.31 17.51 -12.31
C PHE A 148 -31.54 16.39 -13.35
N PRO A 149 -32.16 16.67 -14.51
CA PRO A 149 -32.65 15.63 -15.42
C PRO A 149 -31.60 14.62 -15.90
N SER A 150 -30.35 15.06 -16.13
CA SER A 150 -29.25 14.23 -16.65
C SER A 150 -28.31 13.68 -15.57
N LEU A 151 -28.70 13.74 -14.28
CA LEU A 151 -27.86 13.31 -13.17
C LEU A 151 -27.49 11.82 -13.28
N GLY A 152 -28.46 10.94 -13.51
CA GLY A 152 -28.24 9.49 -13.54
C GLY A 152 -27.23 9.08 -14.61
N GLU A 153 -27.38 9.62 -15.82
CA GLU A 153 -26.45 9.41 -16.93
C GLU A 153 -25.03 9.89 -16.59
N SER A 154 -24.92 11.09 -16.03
CA SER A 154 -23.63 11.67 -15.61
C SER A 154 -22.93 10.83 -14.54
N LEU A 155 -23.67 10.25 -13.59
CA LEU A 155 -23.11 9.39 -12.55
C LEU A 155 -22.60 8.06 -13.13
N VAL A 156 -23.33 7.44 -14.06
CA VAL A 156 -22.91 6.20 -14.71
C VAL A 156 -21.63 6.42 -15.52
N PHE A 157 -21.58 7.47 -16.34
CA PHE A 157 -20.40 7.76 -17.16
C PHE A 157 -19.16 8.14 -16.34
N SER A 158 -19.35 8.76 -15.17
CA SER A 158 -18.23 9.12 -14.29
C SER A 158 -17.75 7.96 -13.40
N PHE A 159 -18.57 6.92 -13.20
CA PHE A 159 -18.24 5.82 -12.30
C PHE A 159 -17.08 4.97 -12.80
N ILE A 160 -17.11 4.51 -14.07
CA ILE A 160 -16.08 3.60 -14.60
C ILE A 160 -14.69 4.25 -14.59
N PRO A 161 -14.48 5.47 -15.11
CA PRO A 161 -13.18 6.13 -15.05
C PRO A 161 -12.69 6.35 -13.61
N TRP A 162 -13.59 6.72 -12.69
CA TRP A 162 -13.26 6.84 -11.28
C TRP A 162 -12.82 5.51 -10.68
N ALA A 163 -13.55 4.42 -10.92
CA ALA A 163 -13.26 3.11 -10.37
C ALA A 163 -11.89 2.59 -10.84
N VAL A 164 -11.59 2.74 -12.12
CA VAL A 164 -10.28 2.37 -12.70
C VAL A 164 -9.17 3.22 -12.08
N SER A 165 -9.34 4.55 -12.03
CA SER A 165 -8.35 5.46 -11.44
C SER A 165 -8.12 5.15 -9.95
N CYS A 166 -9.18 4.93 -9.18
CA CYS A 166 -9.10 4.54 -7.77
C CYS A 166 -8.39 3.21 -7.59
N ALA A 167 -8.71 2.19 -8.39
CA ALA A 167 -8.05 0.89 -8.29
C ALA A 167 -6.53 1.00 -8.48
N ILE A 168 -6.09 1.78 -9.47
CA ILE A 168 -4.66 2.03 -9.73
C ILE A 168 -4.02 2.75 -8.54
N TRP A 169 -4.57 3.89 -8.13
CA TRP A 169 -3.92 4.76 -7.15
C TRP A 169 -4.03 4.25 -5.71
N VAL A 170 -5.17 3.68 -5.31
CA VAL A 170 -5.32 3.09 -3.98
C VAL A 170 -4.38 1.88 -3.83
N THR A 171 -4.31 1.02 -4.84
CA THR A 171 -3.37 -0.12 -4.83
C THR A 171 -1.92 0.37 -4.75
N TYR A 172 -1.57 1.39 -5.55
CA TYR A 172 -0.24 2.01 -5.50
C TYR A 172 0.08 2.54 -4.10
N LEU A 173 -0.80 3.35 -3.50
CA LEU A 173 -0.59 3.94 -2.18
C LEU A 173 -0.48 2.89 -1.06
N GLN A 174 -1.18 1.77 -1.18
CA GLN A 174 -1.13 0.68 -0.21
C GLN A 174 0.19 -0.12 -0.28
N ARG A 175 0.68 -0.37 -1.49
CA ARG A 175 1.86 -1.25 -1.74
C ARG A 175 3.18 -0.50 -1.83
N SER A 176 3.17 0.81 -2.06
CA SER A 176 4.40 1.59 -2.29
C SER A 176 5.31 1.65 -1.06
N GLU A 177 6.52 1.09 -1.21
CA GLU A 177 7.62 1.22 -0.23
C GLU A 177 7.99 2.68 0.01
N ARG A 178 8.10 3.47 -1.06
CA ARG A 178 8.43 4.91 -0.99
C ARG A 178 7.43 5.68 -0.12
N VAL A 179 6.13 5.38 -0.23
CA VAL A 179 5.09 6.01 0.61
C VAL A 179 5.31 5.65 2.08
N ARG A 180 5.56 4.38 2.39
CA ARG A 180 5.78 3.94 3.78
C ARG A 180 7.06 4.49 4.39
N VAL A 181 8.15 4.54 3.62
CA VAL A 181 9.41 5.12 4.09
C VAL A 181 9.27 6.63 4.30
N THR A 182 8.62 7.34 3.37
CA THR A 182 8.55 8.81 3.39
C THR A 182 7.59 9.35 4.43
N PHE A 183 6.41 8.75 4.58
CA PHE A 183 5.35 9.28 5.43
C PHE A 183 5.21 8.50 6.75
N GLU A 184 5.50 7.20 6.75
CA GLU A 184 5.27 6.34 7.93
C GLU A 184 6.57 5.88 8.60
N HIS A 185 7.72 6.34 8.10
CA HIS A 185 9.05 5.95 8.58
C HIS A 185 9.16 4.43 8.79
N SER A 186 8.70 3.67 7.80
CA SER A 186 8.61 2.21 7.88
C SER A 186 9.31 1.55 6.70
N VAL A 187 10.13 0.53 6.99
CA VAL A 187 10.91 -0.24 6.01
C VAL A 187 10.46 -1.71 6.02
N LYS A 188 10.60 -2.41 4.90
CA LYS A 188 10.22 -3.82 4.78
C LYS A 188 11.19 -4.73 5.55
N ALA A 189 10.69 -5.65 6.37
CA ALA A 189 11.52 -6.61 7.09
C ALA A 189 12.34 -7.45 6.08
N GLY A 190 13.65 -7.53 6.28
CA GLY A 190 14.59 -8.21 5.38
C GLY A 190 15.42 -7.27 4.49
N GLN A 191 15.02 -6.00 4.33
CA GLN A 191 15.96 -4.95 3.89
C GLN A 191 16.79 -4.56 5.13
N ASN A 192 18.05 -4.96 5.17
CA ASN A 192 18.94 -4.62 6.28
C ASN A 192 18.91 -3.10 6.53
N PRO A 193 18.60 -2.62 7.74
CA PRO A 193 18.92 -1.25 8.09
C PRO A 193 20.43 -1.14 7.94
N VAL A 194 20.91 -0.18 7.15
CA VAL A 194 22.33 0.12 7.07
C VAL A 194 22.76 0.41 8.50
N PRO A 195 23.62 -0.43 9.13
CA PRO A 195 24.09 -0.12 10.45
C PRO A 195 24.85 1.20 10.34
N PRO A 196 24.70 2.15 11.28
CA PRO A 196 25.66 3.24 11.35
C PRO A 196 27.03 2.59 11.45
N SER A 197 27.87 2.87 10.46
CA SER A 197 29.28 2.51 10.44
C SER A 197 29.92 3.04 11.72
N ARG A 198 29.97 2.20 12.76
CA ARG A 198 30.86 2.36 13.90
C ARG A 198 31.95 1.34 13.73
N THR A 199 33.01 1.86 13.11
CA THR A 199 34.41 1.60 13.41
C THR A 199 34.69 0.33 14.21
N SER A 200 35.36 -0.59 13.53
CA SER A 200 36.21 -1.63 14.09
C SER A 200 36.96 -1.16 15.35
N LYS A 201 36.71 -1.83 16.48
CA LYS A 201 37.76 -2.14 17.46
C LYS A 201 37.31 -3.26 18.41
N ASP A 202 38.17 -4.28 18.45
CA ASP A 202 38.37 -5.34 19.44
C ASP A 202 37.23 -6.33 19.71
N MET A 203 37.28 -7.55 19.17
CA MET A 203 38.09 -8.73 19.58
C MET A 203 37.45 -9.55 20.71
N SER A 204 37.07 -10.76 20.30
CA SER A 204 37.44 -12.03 20.94
C SER A 204 36.52 -12.66 21.98
N SER A 205 36.27 -13.95 21.71
CA SER A 205 36.40 -15.09 22.63
C SER A 205 35.11 -15.85 23.02
N LEU A 206 35.12 -17.11 22.54
CA LEU A 206 34.65 -18.36 23.17
C LEU A 206 33.20 -18.83 22.96
N GLN A 207 33.07 -19.79 22.02
CA GLN A 207 32.34 -21.06 22.22
C GLN A 207 33.21 -22.03 23.05
N PRO A 208 32.80 -23.27 23.45
CA PRO A 208 31.48 -23.95 23.42
C PRO A 208 31.13 -24.73 24.72
N THR A 209 29.87 -25.17 24.92
CA THR A 209 29.59 -26.37 25.75
C THR A 209 28.36 -27.15 25.28
N VAL A 210 28.53 -28.47 25.16
CA VAL A 210 27.55 -29.49 24.76
C VAL A 210 27.05 -30.25 26.02
N LYS A 211 25.85 -30.86 25.94
CA LYS A 211 25.51 -32.31 26.18
C LYS A 211 24.32 -32.57 27.18
N PRO A 212 23.77 -33.82 27.31
CA PRO A 212 22.48 -34.27 26.74
C PRO A 212 21.49 -34.95 27.74
N THR A 213 20.23 -35.25 27.36
CA THR A 213 19.39 -36.27 28.08
C THR A 213 18.39 -37.02 27.17
N ALA A 214 18.45 -38.36 27.28
CA ALA A 214 17.66 -39.51 26.78
C ALA A 214 16.13 -39.49 27.10
N LEU A 215 15.20 -40.39 26.69
CA LEU A 215 14.95 -41.51 25.74
C LEU A 215 13.52 -42.06 26.12
N ILE A 216 12.79 -42.75 25.21
CA ILE A 216 11.73 -43.80 25.40
C ILE A 216 10.85 -43.81 24.10
N SER A 217 11.00 -44.77 23.17
CA SER A 217 10.36 -46.11 22.98
C SER A 217 8.83 -46.04 22.74
N ILE A 218 8.13 -46.76 21.84
CA ILE A 218 8.20 -48.15 21.32
C ILE A 218 7.40 -48.24 19.97
N SER A 219 7.77 -49.16 19.06
CA SER A 219 6.89 -50.19 18.41
C SER A 219 6.82 -50.27 16.86
N ASP A 220 7.06 -51.51 16.38
CA ASP A 220 7.18 -52.09 15.04
C ASP A 220 5.84 -52.13 14.23
N LYS A 221 5.76 -51.68 12.94
CA LYS A 221 6.10 -52.32 11.63
C LYS A 221 4.80 -52.76 10.89
N PRO A 222 4.75 -52.93 9.54
CA PRO A 222 5.12 -52.05 8.41
C PRO A 222 3.89 -51.70 7.54
N SER A 223 3.81 -50.51 6.95
CA SER A 223 2.91 -50.26 5.81
C SER A 223 3.24 -48.91 5.16
N GLN A 224 3.04 -48.83 3.84
CA GLN A 224 3.49 -47.80 2.90
C GLN A 224 3.19 -46.33 3.25
N ASN A 225 2.47 -46.07 4.35
CA ASN A 225 2.24 -44.74 4.96
C ASN A 225 3.47 -44.10 5.64
N THR A 226 4.57 -44.82 5.85
CA THR A 226 5.72 -44.29 6.63
C THR A 226 6.67 -43.44 5.80
N ALA A 227 6.81 -43.72 4.50
CA ALA A 227 7.66 -42.95 3.59
C ALA A 227 7.01 -41.60 3.25
N GLU A 228 5.73 -41.61 2.89
CA GLU A 228 4.97 -40.38 2.59
C GLU A 228 4.85 -39.48 3.83
N ALA A 229 4.48 -40.04 4.99
CA ALA A 229 4.44 -39.27 6.23
C ALA A 229 5.81 -38.72 6.66
N HIS A 230 6.91 -39.33 6.19
CA HIS A 230 8.25 -38.82 6.41
C HIS A 230 8.57 -37.65 5.48
N GLU A 231 8.26 -37.76 4.19
CA GLU A 231 8.43 -36.67 3.24
C GLU A 231 7.59 -35.46 3.62
N ASP A 232 6.35 -35.68 4.06
CA ASP A 232 5.45 -34.63 4.55
C ASP A 232 6.04 -33.87 5.73
N ARG A 233 6.69 -34.58 6.66
CA ARG A 233 7.40 -33.94 7.79
C ARG A 233 8.57 -33.08 7.33
N LEU A 234 9.32 -33.52 6.31
CA LEU A 234 10.40 -32.73 5.75
C LEU A 234 9.88 -31.45 5.07
N TYR A 235 8.81 -31.55 4.28
CA TYR A 235 8.18 -30.38 3.67
C TYR A 235 7.59 -29.43 4.71
N ALA A 236 6.95 -29.95 5.76
CA ALA A 236 6.42 -29.15 6.86
C ALA A 236 7.55 -28.38 7.59
N GLN A 237 8.69 -29.03 7.83
CA GLN A 237 9.86 -28.37 8.39
C GLN A 237 10.40 -27.26 7.48
N ILE A 238 10.52 -27.51 6.17
CA ILE A 238 10.98 -26.52 5.21
C ILE A 238 10.01 -25.33 5.13
N ALA A 239 8.70 -25.57 5.16
CA ALA A 239 7.69 -24.52 5.20
C ALA A 239 7.83 -23.66 6.46
N GLN A 240 8.03 -24.29 7.62
CA GLN A 240 8.27 -23.57 8.88
C GLN A 240 9.54 -22.72 8.83
N GLU A 241 10.64 -23.22 8.24
CA GLU A 241 11.87 -22.44 8.03
C GLU A 241 11.63 -21.19 7.16
N LEU A 242 10.79 -21.32 6.13
CA LEU A 242 10.43 -20.22 5.23
C LEU A 242 9.53 -19.19 5.92
N ASP A 243 8.56 -19.63 6.71
CA ASP A 243 7.60 -18.76 7.40
C ASP A 243 8.25 -18.01 8.57
N THR A 244 9.19 -18.66 9.28
CA THR A 244 9.92 -18.07 10.41
C THR A 244 11.20 -17.33 9.99
N ASN A 245 11.53 -17.33 8.70
CA ASN A 245 12.74 -16.74 8.12
C ASN A 245 14.05 -17.29 8.73
N THR A 246 14.05 -18.55 9.16
CA THR A 246 15.22 -19.28 9.65
C THR A 246 15.85 -20.15 8.56
N VAL A 247 15.92 -19.62 7.34
CA VAL A 247 16.45 -20.34 6.18
C VAL A 247 17.96 -20.54 6.26
N ASP A 248 18.45 -21.63 5.65
CA ASP A 248 19.88 -21.85 5.43
C ASP A 248 20.39 -20.79 4.44
N LYS A 249 21.06 -19.75 4.97
CA LYS A 249 21.50 -18.57 4.20
C LYS A 249 22.39 -18.93 3.02
N ALA A 250 23.26 -19.95 3.15
CA ALA A 250 24.16 -20.35 2.08
C ALA A 250 23.38 -21.01 0.94
N LEU A 251 22.45 -21.89 1.28
CA LEU A 251 21.60 -22.57 0.30
C LEU A 251 20.62 -21.61 -0.38
N TRP A 252 20.05 -20.69 0.41
CA TRP A 252 19.16 -19.63 -0.09
C TRP A 252 19.88 -18.71 -1.08
N THR A 253 21.09 -18.26 -0.74
CA THR A 253 21.87 -17.38 -1.63
C THR A 253 22.23 -18.08 -2.94
N LYS A 254 22.57 -19.38 -2.89
CA LYS A 254 22.81 -20.18 -4.09
C LYS A 254 21.55 -20.30 -4.97
N ALA A 255 20.40 -20.56 -4.36
CA ALA A 255 19.12 -20.61 -5.05
C ALA A 255 18.74 -19.25 -5.68
N TYR A 256 19.02 -18.15 -4.97
CA TYR A 256 18.72 -16.79 -5.44
C TYR A 256 19.57 -16.40 -6.66
N ALA A 257 20.86 -16.75 -6.64
CA ALA A 257 21.75 -16.56 -7.78
C ALA A 257 21.31 -17.38 -9.00
N GLN A 258 20.87 -18.62 -8.78
CA GLN A 258 20.37 -19.49 -9.86
C GLN A 258 19.02 -19.02 -10.43
N ALA A 259 18.18 -18.39 -9.61
CA ALA A 259 16.88 -17.85 -10.01
C ALA A 259 16.96 -16.47 -10.69
N GLY A 260 18.15 -15.91 -10.90
CA GLY A 260 18.31 -14.56 -11.47
C GLY A 260 17.65 -13.45 -10.64
N GLY A 261 17.48 -13.67 -9.34
CA GLY A 261 16.85 -12.72 -8.43
C GLY A 261 15.31 -12.78 -8.34
N ASP A 262 14.64 -13.70 -9.05
CA ASP A 262 13.21 -13.94 -8.88
C ASP A 262 12.94 -14.69 -7.55
N GLU A 263 12.23 -14.03 -6.63
CA GLU A 263 11.93 -14.57 -5.30
C GLU A 263 11.04 -15.83 -5.36
N LYS A 264 10.10 -15.92 -6.32
CA LYS A 264 9.23 -17.10 -6.44
C LYS A 264 10.03 -18.31 -6.90
N GLN A 265 10.89 -18.13 -7.90
CA GLN A 265 11.78 -19.19 -8.37
C GLN A 265 12.82 -19.58 -7.32
N THR A 266 13.34 -18.59 -6.56
CA THR A 266 14.28 -18.83 -5.45
C THR A 266 13.67 -19.75 -4.40
N ARG A 267 12.41 -19.53 -4.00
CA ARG A 267 11.72 -20.40 -3.03
C ARG A 267 11.59 -21.83 -3.54
N VAL A 268 11.23 -22.00 -4.81
CA VAL A 268 11.10 -23.34 -5.42
C VAL A 268 12.46 -24.06 -5.45
N LEU A 269 13.53 -23.38 -5.85
CA LEU A 269 14.87 -23.95 -5.88
C LEU A 269 15.39 -24.26 -4.46
N TYR A 270 15.11 -23.40 -3.49
CA TYR A 270 15.46 -23.63 -2.10
C TYR A 270 14.76 -24.86 -1.53
N ILE A 271 13.45 -25.01 -1.72
CA ILE A 271 12.69 -26.17 -1.23
C ILE A 271 13.29 -27.47 -1.77
N LYS A 272 13.59 -27.53 -3.08
CA LYS A 272 14.19 -28.71 -3.72
C LYS A 272 15.56 -29.04 -3.13
N ALA A 273 16.43 -28.06 -3.02
CA ALA A 273 17.79 -28.28 -2.52
C ALA A 273 17.81 -28.61 -1.02
N ARG A 274 16.91 -28.01 -0.24
CA ARG A 274 16.79 -28.23 1.21
C ARG A 274 16.24 -29.62 1.51
N PHE A 275 15.24 -30.05 0.74
CA PHE A 275 14.69 -31.40 0.83
C PHE A 275 15.76 -32.46 0.57
N ALA A 276 16.56 -32.30 -0.50
CA ALA A 276 17.68 -33.21 -0.79
C ALA A 276 18.66 -33.30 0.38
N ARG A 277 19.06 -32.15 0.95
CA ARG A 277 19.99 -32.11 2.10
C ARG A 277 19.43 -32.79 3.34
N LEU A 278 18.15 -32.59 3.66
CA LEU A 278 17.52 -33.20 4.82
C LEU A 278 17.31 -34.72 4.65
N ARG A 279 17.09 -35.17 3.41
CA ARG A 279 17.05 -36.59 3.08
C ARG A 279 18.43 -37.23 3.26
N ASP A 280 19.48 -36.63 2.69
CA ASP A 280 20.84 -37.18 2.71
C ASP A 280 21.45 -37.22 4.13
N ILE A 281 21.11 -36.27 5.01
CA ILE A 281 21.56 -36.27 6.42
C ILE A 281 21.00 -37.48 7.19
N LYS A 282 19.88 -38.04 6.76
CA LYS A 282 19.24 -39.18 7.44
C LYS A 282 19.75 -40.53 6.93
N ASP A 283 20.30 -40.56 5.71
CA ASP A 283 20.85 -41.75 5.07
C ASP A 283 22.35 -41.96 5.39
N ALA A 284 22.97 -41.05 6.16
CA ALA A 284 24.38 -41.07 6.60
C ALA A 284 24.52 -41.44 8.08
#